data_AF-A0A1X7IV11-F1
#
_entry.id   AF-A0A1X7IV11-F1
#
_cell.length_a   1.000
_cell.length_b   1.000
_cell.length_c   1.000
_cell.angle_alpha   90.00
_cell.angle_beta   90.00
_cell.angle_gamma   90.00
#
_symmetry.space_group_name_H-M   'P 1'
#
loop_
_entity.id
_entity.type
_entity.pdbx_description
1 polymer ?
#
loop_
_entity_poly.entity_id
_entity_poly.type
_entity_poly.pdbx_seq_one_letter_code
_entity_poly.pdbx_strand_id
1 'polypeptide(L)'
;MDDEIVFIKRLLDSNAFKPNIPNLFERLQDYKSRLQDIENRNAAVRSQISLHENSLGSDLDIADNSISAADVKKNDSLQLEVDECQGDYQNLKSEIFNYTGNILIMNKPEVK
;
A
#
# COMPACT_ATOMS: atom_id res chain seq x y z
N MET A 1 -2.94 0.20 -5.82
CA MET A 1 -2.78 0.11 -4.35
C MET A 1 -3.93 0.83 -3.65
N ASP A 2 -4.21 2.09 -4.00
CA ASP A 2 -5.25 2.93 -3.37
C ASP A 2 -6.62 2.26 -3.22
N ASP A 3 -7.18 1.72 -4.31
CA ASP A 3 -8.50 1.05 -4.26
C ASP A 3 -8.51 -0.17 -3.34
N GLU A 4 -7.40 -0.93 -3.30
CA GLU A 4 -7.27 -2.08 -2.42
C GLU A 4 -7.13 -1.63 -0.95
N ILE A 5 -6.38 -0.57 -0.67
CA ILE A 5 -6.29 0.01 0.67
C ILE A 5 -7.68 0.46 1.15
N VAL A 6 -8.45 1.12 0.30
CA VAL A 6 -9.83 1.52 0.59
C VAL A 6 -10.71 0.30 0.89
N PHE A 7 -10.60 -0.75 0.09
CA PHE A 7 -11.32 -2.01 0.34
C PHE A 7 -10.93 -2.61 1.69
N ILE A 8 -9.64 -2.71 2.01
CA ILE A 8 -9.18 -3.31 3.26
C ILE A 8 -9.62 -2.46 4.46
N LYS A 9 -9.51 -1.13 4.40
CA LYS A 9 -10.02 -0.24 5.47
C LYS A 9 -11.51 -0.50 5.74
N ARG A 10 -12.33 -0.57 4.68
CA ARG A 10 -13.77 -0.89 4.79
C ARG A 10 -14.00 -2.29 5.38
N LEU A 11 -13.20 -3.29 5.01
CA LEU A 11 -13.27 -4.62 5.62
C LEU A 11 -13.00 -4.54 7.12
N LEU A 12 -11.94 -3.85 7.54
CA LEU A 12 -11.55 -3.69 8.95
C LEU A 12 -12.53 -2.83 9.78
N ASP A 13 -13.36 -2.01 9.13
CA ASP A 13 -14.46 -1.25 9.75
C ASP A 13 -15.80 -2.02 9.76
N SER A 14 -15.87 -3.15 9.07
CA SER A 14 -17.13 -3.89 8.92
C SER A 14 -17.48 -4.72 10.16
N ASN A 15 -18.77 -5.00 10.31
CA ASN A 15 -19.30 -5.94 11.31
C ASN A 15 -19.21 -7.41 10.82
N ALA A 16 -18.31 -7.73 9.88
CA ALA A 16 -18.19 -9.06 9.29
C ALA A 16 -17.42 -10.06 10.18
N PHE A 17 -16.96 -9.64 11.37
CA PHE A 17 -16.11 -10.45 12.25
C PHE A 17 -16.90 -11.12 13.38
N LYS A 18 -16.48 -12.32 13.77
CA LYS A 18 -17.05 -13.08 14.89
C LYS A 18 -16.96 -12.25 16.20
N PRO A 19 -18.01 -12.28 17.05
CA PRO A 19 -17.96 -11.64 18.35
C PRO A 19 -17.01 -12.40 19.30
N ASN A 20 -16.62 -11.76 20.41
CA ASN A 20 -15.81 -12.33 21.49
C ASN A 20 -14.41 -12.83 21.08
N ILE A 21 -13.84 -12.28 19.98
CA ILE A 21 -12.43 -12.48 19.65
C ILE A 21 -11.58 -11.61 20.59
N PRO A 22 -10.68 -12.19 21.40
CA PRO A 22 -9.82 -11.41 22.29
C PRO A 22 -8.94 -10.45 21.49
N ASN A 23 -8.83 -9.21 21.98
CA ASN A 23 -7.99 -8.14 21.41
C ASN A 23 -8.32 -7.81 19.93
N LEU A 24 -9.57 -8.07 19.48
CA LEU A 24 -9.96 -7.83 18.10
C LEU A 24 -9.84 -6.34 17.75
N PHE A 25 -10.36 -5.47 18.61
CA PHE A 25 -10.35 -4.03 18.37
C PHE A 25 -8.92 -3.51 18.21
N GLU A 26 -8.04 -3.88 19.14
CA GLU A 26 -6.63 -3.48 19.15
C GLU A 26 -5.92 -3.95 17.88
N ARG A 27 -6.15 -5.20 17.45
CA ARG A 27 -5.56 -5.73 16.20
C ARG A 27 -6.08 -5.00 14.96
N LEU A 28 -7.38 -4.75 14.88
CA LEU A 28 -7.96 -4.01 13.75
C LEU A 28 -7.44 -2.57 13.69
N GLN A 29 -7.23 -1.92 14.84
CA GLN A 29 -6.62 -0.59 14.91
C GLN A 29 -5.15 -0.58 14.51
N ASP A 30 -4.35 -1.58 14.94
CA ASP A 30 -2.96 -1.74 14.50
C ASP A 30 -2.86 -1.84 12.97
N TYR A 31 -3.70 -2.70 12.36
CA TYR A 31 -3.75 -2.83 10.91
C TYR A 31 -4.15 -1.54 10.19
N LYS A 32 -5.10 -0.78 10.75
CA LYS A 32 -5.50 0.52 10.18
C LYS A 32 -4.37 1.54 10.25
N SER A 33 -3.65 1.61 11.37
CA SER A 33 -2.50 2.51 11.52
C SER A 33 -1.42 2.19 10.50
N ARG A 34 -1.04 0.91 10.39
CA ARG A 34 -0.01 0.46 9.45
C ARG A 34 -0.43 0.68 7.98
N LEU A 35 -1.72 0.52 7.65
CA LEU A 35 -2.25 0.87 6.33
C LEU A 35 -2.15 2.37 6.04
N GLN A 36 -2.41 3.22 7.05
CA GLN A 36 -2.28 4.66 6.90
C GLN A 36 -0.83 5.07 6.62
N ASP A 37 0.13 4.44 7.30
CA ASP A 37 1.55 4.69 7.07
C ASP A 37 1.97 4.31 5.64
N ILE A 38 1.49 3.17 5.14
CA ILE A 38 1.73 2.74 3.76
C ILE A 38 1.07 3.67 2.74
N GLU A 39 -0.16 4.13 3.00
CA GLU A 39 -0.85 5.08 2.12
C GLU A 39 -0.06 6.41 2.02
N ASN A 40 0.44 6.91 3.15
CA ASN A 40 1.27 8.11 3.19
C ASN A 40 2.59 7.93 2.44
N ARG A 41 3.26 6.78 2.61
CA ARG A 41 4.49 6.43 1.88
C ARG A 41 4.24 6.30 0.38
N ASN A 42 3.17 5.63 -0.03
CA ASN A 42 2.79 5.48 -1.44
C ASN A 42 2.51 6.84 -2.09
N ALA A 43 1.83 7.75 -1.39
CA ALA A 43 1.61 9.11 -1.87
C ALA A 43 2.94 9.89 -2.02
N ALA A 44 3.87 9.75 -1.08
CA ALA A 44 5.18 10.37 -1.13
C ALA A 44 6.01 9.84 -2.33
N VAL A 45 6.07 8.52 -2.51
CA VAL A 45 6.76 7.87 -3.63
C VAL A 45 6.19 8.33 -4.97
N ARG A 46 4.86 8.38 -5.12
CA ARG A 46 4.21 8.90 -6.34
C ARG A 46 4.55 10.36 -6.63
N SER A 47 4.64 11.19 -5.59
CA SER A 47 5.07 12.58 -5.72
C SER A 47 6.52 12.65 -6.22
N GLN A 48 7.41 11.83 -5.66
CA GLN A 48 8.80 11.75 -6.12
C GLN A 48 8.92 11.28 -7.57
N ILE A 49 8.13 10.28 -7.99
CA ILE A 49 8.06 9.83 -9.39
C ILE A 49 7.66 10.99 -10.30
N SER A 50 6.56 11.69 -9.98
CA SER A 50 6.09 12.80 -10.80
C SER A 50 7.14 13.93 -10.90
N LEU A 51 7.83 14.26 -9.81
CA LEU A 51 8.93 15.23 -9.83
C LEU A 51 10.11 14.75 -10.68
N HIS A 52 10.45 13.47 -10.63
CA HIS A 52 11.53 12.91 -11.43
C HIS A 52 11.20 12.91 -12.92
N GLU A 53 9.99 12.48 -13.29
CA GLU A 53 9.48 12.49 -14.67
C GLU A 53 9.47 13.91 -15.27
N ASN A 54 9.00 14.90 -14.50
CA ASN A 54 9.01 16.30 -14.92
C ASN A 54 10.44 16.80 -15.18
N SER A 55 11.40 16.45 -14.32
CA SER A 55 12.82 16.81 -14.49
C SER A 55 13.40 16.21 -15.77
N LEU A 56 13.17 14.91 -15.99
CA LEU A 56 13.59 14.21 -17.20
C LEU A 56 13.00 14.84 -18.47
N GLY A 57 11.71 15.23 -18.43
CA GLY A 57 11.06 15.93 -19.53
C GLY A 57 11.73 17.26 -19.85
N SER A 58 12.02 18.08 -18.83
CA SER A 58 12.73 19.35 -19.03
C SER A 58 14.17 19.18 -19.52
N ASP A 59 14.87 18.13 -19.10
CA ASP A 59 16.25 17.88 -19.52
C ASP A 59 16.30 17.38 -20.98
N LEU A 60 15.31 16.60 -21.43
CA LEU A 60 15.18 16.13 -22.82
C LEU A 60 14.92 17.25 -23.83
N ASP A 61 14.24 18.33 -23.39
CA ASP A 61 13.95 19.51 -24.20
C ASP A 61 15.20 20.39 -24.44
N ILE A 62 16.27 20.18 -23.66
CA ILE A 62 17.55 20.86 -23.83
C ILE A 62 18.43 20.00 -24.75
N ALA A 63 18.90 20.57 -25.86
CA ALA A 63 19.59 19.86 -26.95
C ALA A 63 20.91 19.14 -26.60
N ASP A 64 21.34 19.10 -25.33
CA ASP A 64 22.54 18.43 -24.83
C ASP A 64 22.15 17.12 -24.13
N ASN A 65 21.57 16.21 -24.91
CA ASN A 65 20.97 14.98 -24.42
C ASN A 65 22.01 13.93 -24.03
N SER A 66 22.45 13.98 -22.77
CA SER A 66 23.09 12.83 -22.12
C SER A 66 22.41 12.54 -20.78
N ILE A 67 21.93 11.31 -20.61
CA ILE A 67 21.47 10.81 -19.30
C ILE A 67 22.69 10.82 -18.37
N SER A 68 22.64 11.62 -17.32
CA SER A 68 23.76 11.70 -16.39
C SER A 68 23.80 10.49 -15.45
N ALA A 69 24.97 10.16 -14.93
CA ALA A 69 25.10 9.14 -13.89
C ALA A 69 24.29 9.49 -12.62
N ALA A 70 24.01 10.78 -12.39
CA ALA A 70 23.16 11.24 -11.29
C ALA A 70 21.69 10.88 -11.53
N ASP A 71 21.21 10.96 -12.77
CA ASP A 71 19.84 10.60 -13.14
C ASP A 71 19.60 9.10 -12.99
N VAL A 72 20.56 8.28 -13.44
CA VAL A 72 20.50 6.82 -13.24
C VAL A 72 20.43 6.48 -11.76
N LYS A 73 21.30 7.08 -10.94
CA LYS A 73 21.31 6.84 -9.49
C LYS A 73 20.00 7.26 -8.81
N LYS A 74 19.42 8.38 -9.25
CA LYS A 74 18.13 8.87 -8.73
C LYS A 74 17.00 7.90 -9.10
N ASN A 75 17.00 7.39 -10.33
CA ASN A 75 16.05 6.39 -10.79
C ASN A 75 16.19 5.08 -9.99
N ASP A 76 17.41 4.57 -9.79
CA ASP A 76 17.65 3.35 -9.00
C ASP A 76 17.17 3.49 -7.55
N SER A 77 17.43 4.66 -6.93
CA SER A 77 16.95 4.95 -5.57
C SER A 77 15.43 4.99 -5.49
N LEU A 78 14.79 5.61 -6.48
CA LEU A 78 13.33 5.69 -6.54
C LEU A 78 12.68 4.34 -6.78
N GLN A 79 13.28 3.51 -7.65
CA GLN A 79 12.86 2.14 -7.89
C GLN A 79 12.92 1.31 -6.60
N LEU A 80 14.00 1.46 -5.82
CA LEU A 80 14.12 0.79 -4.52
C LEU A 80 12.99 1.22 -3.56
N GLU A 81 12.69 2.53 -3.46
CA GLU A 81 11.60 3.03 -2.60
C GLU A 81 10.23 2.49 -3.03
N VAL A 82 9.99 2.37 -4.34
CA VAL A 82 8.77 1.76 -4.89
C VAL A 82 8.67 0.29 -4.48
N ASP A 83 9.75 -0.47 -4.69
CA ASP A 83 9.79 -1.90 -4.41
C ASP A 83 9.61 -2.19 -2.91
N GLU A 84 10.24 -1.41 -2.04
CA GLU A 84 10.08 -1.49 -0.59
C GLU A 84 8.64 -1.15 -0.16
N CYS A 85 8.07 -0.05 -0.67
CA CYS A 85 6.70 0.34 -0.35
C CYS A 85 5.69 -0.73 -0.81
N GLN A 86 5.90 -1.30 -2.00
CA GLN A 86 5.06 -2.36 -2.54
C GLN A 86 5.21 -3.67 -1.76
N GLY A 87 6.45 -4.05 -1.41
CA GLY A 87 6.74 -5.23 -0.60
C GLY A 87 6.09 -5.16 0.78
N ASP A 88 6.25 -4.03 1.47
CA ASP A 88 5.64 -3.79 2.78
C ASP A 88 4.11 -3.88 2.71
N TYR A 89 3.52 -3.32 1.65
CA TYR A 89 2.08 -3.41 1.40
C TYR A 89 1.62 -4.86 1.21
N GLN A 90 2.30 -5.65 0.36
CA GLN A 90 1.91 -7.04 0.14
C GLN A 90 2.06 -7.90 1.40
N ASN A 91 3.08 -7.63 2.22
CA ASN A 91 3.27 -8.29 3.50
C ASN A 91 2.12 -7.97 4.47
N LEU A 92 1.78 -6.68 4.63
CA LEU A 92 0.68 -6.25 5.48
C LEU A 92 -0.67 -6.80 4.98
N LYS A 93 -0.92 -6.74 3.67
CA LYS A 93 -2.12 -7.28 3.04
C LYS A 93 -2.29 -8.78 3.35
N SER A 94 -1.21 -9.55 3.18
CA SER A 94 -1.21 -10.98 3.47
C SER A 94 -1.48 -11.25 4.95
N GLU A 95 -0.86 -10.49 5.85
CA GLU A 95 -1.08 -10.58 7.29
C GLU A 95 -2.55 -10.34 7.65
N ILE A 96 -3.14 -9.26 7.10
CA ILE A 96 -4.54 -8.90 7.32
C ILE A 96 -5.48 -10.01 6.82
N PHE A 97 -5.28 -10.54 5.60
CA PHE A 97 -6.14 -11.59 5.07
C PHE A 97 -6.02 -12.90 5.85
N ASN A 98 -4.81 -13.27 6.26
CA ASN A 98 -4.58 -14.46 7.09
C ASN A 98 -5.27 -14.32 8.45
N TYR A 99 -5.24 -13.14 9.06
CA TYR A 99 -5.94 -12.89 10.32
C TYR A 99 -7.46 -12.88 10.12
N THR A 100 -7.95 -11.99 9.26
CA THR A 100 -9.39 -11.74 9.07
C THR A 100 -10.12 -12.97 8.53
N GLY A 101 -9.52 -13.73 7.61
CA GLY A 101 -10.13 -14.92 7.02
C GLY A 101 -10.55 -15.98 8.06
N ASN A 102 -9.83 -16.08 9.18
CA ASN A 102 -10.15 -17.04 10.24
C ASN A 102 -11.31 -16.58 11.15
N ILE A 103 -11.61 -15.27 11.15
CA ILE A 103 -12.55 -14.64 12.08
C ILE A 103 -13.78 -14.06 11.38
N LEU A 104 -13.96 -14.26 10.08
CA LEU A 104 -15.18 -13.87 9.37
C LEU A 104 -16.39 -14.68 9.87
N ILE A 105 -17.54 -14.02 9.97
CA ILE A 105 -18.83 -14.68 10.24
C ILE A 105 -19.16 -15.56 9.03
N MET A 106 -19.21 -16.87 9.23
CA MET A 106 -19.71 -17.78 8.21
C MET A 106 -21.24 -17.79 8.26
N ASN A 107 -21.88 -17.19 7.25
CA ASN A 107 -23.29 -17.46 7.00
C ASN A 107 -23.38 -18.90 6.48
N LYS A 108 -23.99 -19.80 7.25
CA LYS A 108 -24.40 -21.11 6.70
C LYS A 108 -25.33 -20.82 5.51
N PRO A 109 -25.11 -21.43 4.34
CA PRO A 109 -26.09 -21.31 3.26
C PRO A 109 -27.43 -21.82 3.81
N GLU A 110 -28.48 -21.00 3.66
CA GLU A 110 -29.83 -21.43 3.99
C GLU A 110 -30.13 -22.68 3.17
N VAL A 111 -30.21 -23.83 3.85
CA VAL A 111 -30.76 -25.05 3.26
C VAL A 111 -32.26 -24.76 3.12
N LYS A 112 -32.66 -24.36 1.91
CA LYS A 112 -34.07 -24.30 1.51
C LYS A 112 -34.63 -25.71 1.29
#